data_AF-A0A2N1RHW7-F1
#
_entry.id   AF-A0A2N1RHW7-F1
#
_cell.length_a   1.000
_cell.length_b   1.000
_cell.length_c   1.000
_cell.angle_alpha   90.00
_cell.angle_beta   90.00
_cell.angle_gamma   90.00
#
_symmetry.space_group_name_H-M   'P 1'
#
loop_
_entity.id
_entity.type
_entity.pdbx_description
1 polymer ?
#
loop_
_entity_poly.entity_id
_entity_poly.type
_entity_poly.pdbx_seq_one_letter_code
_entity_poly.pdbx_strand_id
1 'polypeptide(L)'
;MKKIPLTLLSLLLIFVLGVAFTNCKLDEPPVLNATLSLRFTSDAEARTLTPDALNLTVSTYDISGTGPNGAVFLVEGITTDTYLLVDLVPGTWTVVAKGKNIDGIIIVQSAATVIELNSATETVTLSLLPIEGSGTFSLDLSWPADKIVTPGIIAVLTPDVGDPITLDFTITGTSATIVPLTLARGYYELTLKLTDATYDSYLVWSKVETVLIFAATTTSENWVLIASDMNEATPQDMGLIIETDTKSPIEMVLSGVSAELAYDTDMTVTASGTPVPTSWKWFLDGDVMVGETTSSVIVGTGLVENTLHTLTVIGRNGDIAGSADATFRIGAAPIIILPVDLKTAGNYVILAQSAVSGNVGTSVVGDIGASPVTAAAITGFTLVLDPSGVFSTSTLVTGSVFAADYTEPTPSALTQAVIDSNAAYTEASTRTSSYVVNDLLGEIGGMTLAPGLYSWASAVSITTDVILNGPANGVWIFQITGSLTEAANAQVLLTGAALPENVFWQVEGGVLLGANAHIEGVVLSGTSIALGAGASANGRLLAKTAVTMDTSTVTQPLN
;
A
#
# COMPACT_ATOMS: atom_id res chain seq x y z
N MET A 1 53.33 -88.42 76.99
CA MET A 1 52.74 -89.75 77.34
C MET A 1 51.68 -89.57 78.43
N LYS A 2 50.57 -90.33 78.38
CA LYS A 2 49.59 -90.67 79.47
C LYS A 2 49.10 -89.51 80.40
N LYS A 3 47.84 -89.05 80.30
CA LYS A 3 46.56 -89.57 80.87
C LYS A 3 46.38 -89.36 82.41
N ILE A 4 45.52 -88.39 82.80
CA ILE A 4 44.16 -88.52 83.44
C ILE A 4 44.06 -89.36 84.77
N PRO A 5 43.28 -89.03 85.85
CA PRO A 5 41.92 -88.36 85.91
C PRO A 5 41.50 -87.44 87.13
N LEU A 6 40.27 -86.86 87.02
CA LEU A 6 39.17 -86.54 88.02
C LEU A 6 39.37 -85.63 89.28
N THR A 7 38.72 -84.44 89.41
CA THR A 7 37.39 -84.04 90.02
C THR A 7 37.26 -84.13 91.57
N LEU A 8 36.56 -83.28 92.37
CA LEU A 8 35.44 -82.31 92.16
C LEU A 8 35.23 -81.30 93.36
N LEU A 9 34.62 -80.13 93.08
CA LEU A 9 33.67 -79.28 93.90
C LEU A 9 34.07 -78.38 95.11
N SER A 10 33.27 -77.27 95.26
CA SER A 10 33.16 -76.20 96.29
C SER A 10 33.99 -74.89 96.07
N LEU A 11 33.60 -73.65 96.44
CA LEU A 11 32.35 -73.02 96.99
C LEU A 11 32.45 -71.44 96.87
N LEU A 12 31.67 -70.70 96.03
CA LEU A 12 30.42 -69.93 96.30
C LEU A 12 30.56 -68.36 96.42
N LEU A 13 29.46 -67.62 96.10
CA LEU A 13 29.09 -66.19 96.36
C LEU A 13 29.52 -65.12 95.30
N ILE A 14 28.66 -64.66 94.36
CA ILE A 14 27.58 -63.60 94.41
C ILE A 14 28.11 -62.17 94.11
N PHE A 15 27.46 -61.27 93.36
CA PHE A 15 26.29 -61.28 92.42
C PHE A 15 26.17 -59.90 91.71
N VAL A 16 25.24 -59.78 90.72
CA VAL A 16 24.98 -58.65 89.78
C VAL A 16 26.00 -58.60 88.63
N LEU A 17 25.72 -58.84 87.33
CA LEU A 17 24.52 -59.09 86.50
C LEU A 17 23.68 -57.86 86.05
N GLY A 18 23.60 -57.61 84.73
CA GLY A 18 22.95 -56.42 84.13
C GLY A 18 22.60 -56.51 82.62
N VAL A 19 22.14 -57.69 82.16
CA VAL A 19 21.48 -57.98 80.86
C VAL A 19 22.32 -57.87 79.57
N ALA A 20 22.15 -58.85 78.68
CA ALA A 20 22.86 -59.01 77.41
C ALA A 20 21.98 -58.63 76.20
N PHE A 21 22.58 -58.42 75.03
CA PHE A 21 22.38 -59.29 73.87
C PHE A 21 23.41 -58.99 72.76
N THR A 22 23.97 -60.05 72.18
CA THR A 22 24.79 -60.01 70.96
C THR A 22 23.90 -59.94 69.72
N ASN A 23 24.27 -59.14 68.71
CA ASN A 23 24.37 -59.58 67.31
C ASN A 23 24.85 -58.46 66.37
N CYS A 24 25.39 -58.85 65.22
CA CYS A 24 25.96 -57.97 64.20
C CYS A 24 24.99 -56.90 63.69
N LYS A 25 25.52 -55.68 63.53
CA LYS A 25 25.23 -54.79 62.39
C LYS A 25 26.59 -54.45 61.80
N LEU A 26 26.88 -55.00 60.61
CA LEU A 26 26.64 -54.34 59.32
C LEU A 26 27.53 -53.11 59.21
N ASP A 27 28.48 -53.17 58.27
CA ASP A 27 29.10 -51.97 57.71
C ASP A 27 27.99 -50.95 57.43
N GLU A 28 28.23 -49.67 57.75
CA GLU A 28 27.33 -48.63 57.26
C GLU A 28 27.28 -48.78 55.73
N PRO A 29 26.08 -48.96 55.13
CA PRO A 29 26.00 -48.97 53.68
C PRO A 29 26.61 -47.66 53.18
N PRO A 30 27.40 -47.68 52.09
CA PRO A 30 28.05 -46.47 51.60
C PRO A 30 27.01 -45.37 51.49
N VAL A 31 27.28 -44.20 52.07
CA VAL A 31 26.35 -43.07 52.07
C VAL A 31 26.05 -42.76 50.61
N LEU A 32 24.83 -43.09 50.18
CA LEU A 32 24.45 -43.08 48.77
C LEU A 32 24.08 -41.63 48.42
N ASN A 33 25.13 -40.87 48.09
CA ASN A 33 25.02 -39.46 47.71
C ASN A 33 24.19 -39.31 46.43
N ALA A 34 23.17 -38.47 46.47
CA ALA A 34 22.38 -38.14 45.30
C ALA A 34 23.08 -37.09 44.43
N THR A 35 22.83 -37.15 43.13
CA THR A 35 23.32 -36.15 42.16
C THR A 35 22.12 -35.52 41.46
N LEU A 36 22.15 -34.20 41.28
CA LEU A 36 21.08 -33.44 40.65
C LEU A 36 21.65 -32.68 39.45
N SER A 37 21.18 -33.04 38.25
CA SER A 37 21.46 -32.29 37.03
C SER A 37 20.34 -31.27 36.81
N LEU A 38 20.66 -29.99 36.95
CA LEU A 38 19.74 -28.89 36.69
C LEU A 38 19.91 -28.46 35.24
N ARG A 39 18.80 -28.31 34.50
CA ARG A 39 18.80 -27.73 33.15
C ARG A 39 17.94 -26.48 33.11
N PHE A 40 18.53 -25.41 32.61
CA PHE A 40 17.91 -24.14 32.29
C PHE A 40 17.60 -24.12 30.79
N THR A 41 16.51 -23.46 30.42
CA THR A 41 16.19 -23.13 29.03
C THR A 41 16.44 -21.64 28.85
N SER A 42 17.48 -21.31 28.07
CA SER A 42 17.63 -20.01 27.43
C SER A 42 17.11 -20.12 26.00
N ASP A 43 16.45 -19.08 25.54
CA ASP A 43 15.46 -19.07 24.44
C ASP A 43 16.00 -18.30 23.17
N ALA A 44 15.22 -17.99 22.08
CA ALA A 44 15.55 -17.26 20.76
C ALA A 44 15.15 -15.72 20.35
N GLU A 45 15.84 -14.59 20.69
CA GLU A 45 15.42 -13.12 20.67
C GLU A 45 14.97 -12.54 19.31
N ALA A 46 14.10 -11.53 19.38
CA ALA A 46 14.24 -10.27 18.63
C ALA A 46 13.47 -9.12 19.32
N ARG A 47 13.43 -7.98 18.62
CA ARG A 47 13.56 -6.61 19.15
C ARG A 47 12.29 -6.01 19.77
N THR A 48 12.45 -5.26 20.86
CA THR A 48 11.41 -4.44 21.53
C THR A 48 12.05 -3.15 22.04
N LEU A 49 11.28 -2.07 22.26
CA LEU A 49 11.75 -0.92 23.02
C LEU A 49 11.97 -1.31 24.49
N THR A 50 13.23 -1.45 24.89
CA THR A 50 13.68 -1.82 26.24
C THR A 50 14.23 -0.59 26.99
N PRO A 51 14.23 -0.56 28.33
CA PRO A 51 14.90 0.49 29.08
C PRO A 51 16.38 0.64 28.70
N ASP A 52 16.80 1.84 28.29
CA ASP A 52 18.13 2.18 27.69
C ASP A 52 19.38 1.64 28.40
N ALA A 53 19.26 1.22 29.66
CA ALA A 53 20.36 0.81 30.53
C ALA A 53 20.23 -0.61 31.08
N LEU A 54 19.25 -1.43 30.65
CA LEU A 54 19.06 -2.78 31.16
C LEU A 54 19.31 -3.84 30.09
N ASN A 55 20.47 -4.50 30.18
CA ASN A 55 20.74 -5.73 29.43
C ASN A 55 19.74 -6.82 29.87
N LEU A 56 18.99 -7.41 28.93
CA LEU A 56 17.99 -8.46 29.22
C LEU A 56 18.50 -9.90 28.98
N THR A 57 19.75 -10.07 28.53
CA THR A 57 20.38 -11.39 28.39
C THR A 57 20.77 -11.92 29.78
N VAL A 58 20.35 -13.13 30.13
CA VAL A 58 20.81 -13.78 31.37
C VAL A 58 22.29 -14.16 31.20
N SER A 59 23.17 -13.45 31.91
CA SER A 59 24.62 -13.71 31.93
C SER A 59 25.01 -14.76 32.96
N THR A 60 24.26 -14.89 34.05
CA THR A 60 24.54 -15.86 35.13
C THR A 60 23.27 -16.35 35.81
N TYR A 61 23.29 -17.59 36.31
CA TYR A 61 22.26 -18.14 37.19
C TYR A 61 22.78 -18.30 38.62
N ASP A 62 21.94 -17.93 39.60
CA ASP A 62 22.10 -18.31 41.00
C ASP A 62 21.02 -19.33 41.37
N ILE A 63 21.39 -20.34 42.15
CA ILE A 63 20.50 -21.43 42.53
C ILE A 63 20.63 -21.67 44.02
N SER A 64 19.49 -21.71 44.70
CA SER A 64 19.38 -21.99 46.13
C SER A 64 18.44 -23.16 46.35
N GLY A 65 18.72 -23.97 47.38
CA GLY A 65 17.87 -25.08 47.76
C GLY A 65 17.87 -25.32 49.26
N THR A 66 16.72 -25.78 49.78
CA THR A 66 16.54 -26.24 51.16
C THR A 66 16.05 -27.68 51.15
N GLY A 67 16.69 -28.55 51.92
CA GLY A 67 16.53 -29.99 51.88
C GLY A 67 16.27 -30.63 53.26
N PRO A 68 16.40 -31.96 53.35
CA PRO A 68 16.13 -32.72 54.56
C PRO A 68 16.99 -32.23 55.74
N ASN A 69 16.43 -32.27 56.95
CA ASN A 69 17.08 -31.86 58.20
C ASN A 69 17.64 -30.42 58.22
N GLY A 70 17.15 -29.54 57.33
CA GLY A 70 17.63 -28.15 57.23
C GLY A 70 18.94 -27.99 56.47
N ALA A 71 19.35 -29.00 55.68
CA ALA A 71 20.42 -28.86 54.71
C ALA A 71 20.10 -27.74 53.71
N VAL A 72 21.09 -26.93 53.33
CA VAL A 72 20.93 -25.86 52.34
C VAL A 72 22.11 -25.86 51.37
N PHE A 73 21.85 -25.42 50.15
CA PHE A 73 22.89 -25.03 49.20
C PHE A 73 22.60 -23.66 48.60
N LEU A 74 23.66 -22.97 48.21
CA LEU A 74 23.65 -21.79 47.36
C LEU A 74 24.82 -21.93 46.38
N VAL A 75 24.55 -21.75 45.09
CA VAL A 75 25.54 -21.69 44.03
C VAL A 75 25.24 -20.42 43.22
N GLU A 76 26.23 -19.56 43.05
CA GLU A 76 26.09 -18.28 42.36
C GLU A 76 26.98 -18.24 41.11
N GLY A 77 26.60 -17.44 40.11
CA GLY A 77 27.45 -17.15 38.96
C GLY A 77 27.58 -18.28 37.93
N ILE A 78 26.59 -19.17 37.82
CA ILE A 78 26.58 -20.28 36.84
C ILE A 78 26.41 -19.72 35.42
N THR A 79 27.34 -20.02 34.51
CA THR A 79 27.35 -19.50 33.13
C THR A 79 26.91 -20.52 32.07
N THR A 80 26.43 -21.70 32.48
CA THR A 80 26.03 -22.81 31.60
C THR A 80 24.54 -23.11 31.72
N ASP A 81 23.93 -23.56 30.61
CA ASP A 81 22.53 -24.00 30.52
C ASP A 81 22.24 -25.27 31.35
N THR A 82 23.28 -25.96 31.80
CA THR A 82 23.20 -27.15 32.65
C THR A 82 24.19 -27.04 33.79
N TYR A 83 23.79 -27.43 35.01
CA TYR A 83 24.66 -27.43 36.18
C TYR A 83 24.45 -28.67 37.06
N LEU A 84 25.54 -29.27 37.52
CA LEU A 84 25.53 -30.55 38.25
C LEU A 84 25.85 -30.33 39.74
N LEU A 85 24.88 -30.57 40.62
CA LEU A 85 25.15 -30.70 42.06
C LEU A 85 25.42 -32.17 42.40
N VAL A 86 26.54 -32.40 43.07
CA VAL A 86 26.93 -33.70 43.65
C VAL A 86 26.79 -33.65 45.18
N ASP A 87 26.87 -34.81 45.82
CA ASP A 87 26.91 -34.95 47.28
C ASP A 87 25.68 -34.42 48.04
N LEU A 88 24.51 -34.40 47.39
CA LEU A 88 23.24 -34.06 48.03
C LEU A 88 22.70 -35.22 48.88
N VAL A 89 22.16 -34.89 50.05
CA VAL A 89 21.49 -35.85 50.93
C VAL A 89 20.17 -36.32 50.29
N PRO A 90 19.91 -37.64 50.20
CA PRO A 90 18.64 -38.17 49.70
C PRO A 90 17.43 -37.68 50.50
N GLY A 91 16.31 -37.48 49.81
CA GLY A 91 15.04 -36.96 50.36
C GLY A 91 14.51 -35.73 49.61
N THR A 92 13.54 -35.05 50.21
CA THR A 92 12.82 -33.92 49.59
C THR A 92 13.62 -32.61 49.65
N TRP A 93 13.77 -31.96 48.50
CA TRP A 93 14.40 -30.64 48.34
C TRP A 93 13.43 -29.65 47.71
N THR A 94 13.45 -28.40 48.15
CA THR A 94 12.82 -27.26 47.47
C THR A 94 13.91 -26.40 46.85
N VAL A 95 13.84 -26.15 45.54
CA VAL A 95 14.88 -25.45 44.76
C VAL A 95 14.30 -24.22 44.07
N VAL A 96 15.07 -23.13 44.03
CA VAL A 96 14.76 -21.88 43.31
C VAL A 96 15.99 -21.43 42.52
N ALA A 97 15.80 -21.08 41.24
CA ALA A 97 16.81 -20.46 40.39
C ALA A 97 16.47 -18.98 40.08
N LYS A 98 17.50 -18.17 39.87
CA LYS A 98 17.44 -16.74 39.52
C LYS A 98 18.39 -16.46 38.36
N GLY A 99 17.90 -15.85 37.29
CA GLY A 99 18.73 -15.39 36.18
C GLY A 99 19.08 -13.92 36.36
N LYS A 100 20.37 -13.60 36.30
CA LYS A 100 20.93 -12.24 36.37
C LYS A 100 21.52 -11.81 35.04
N ASN A 101 21.38 -10.53 34.69
CA ASN A 101 22.04 -9.94 33.54
C ASN A 101 23.55 -9.67 33.79
N ILE A 102 24.25 -9.11 32.80
CA ILE A 102 25.69 -8.80 32.89
C ILE A 102 26.02 -7.77 34.01
N ASP A 103 25.05 -6.93 34.37
CA ASP A 103 25.14 -5.93 35.44
C ASP A 103 24.79 -6.51 36.83
N GLY A 104 24.48 -7.81 36.91
CA GLY A 104 24.14 -8.52 38.14
C GLY A 104 22.69 -8.35 38.61
N ILE A 105 21.84 -7.70 37.82
CA ILE A 105 20.42 -7.45 38.11
C ILE A 105 19.61 -8.72 37.82
N ILE A 106 18.81 -9.17 38.78
CA ILE A 106 17.93 -10.34 38.61
C ILE A 106 16.77 -9.96 37.70
N ILE A 107 16.66 -10.62 36.55
CA ILE A 107 15.63 -10.35 35.53
C ILE A 107 14.58 -11.46 35.44
N VAL A 108 14.92 -12.70 35.83
CA VAL A 108 13.99 -13.84 35.87
C VAL A 108 14.20 -14.69 37.13
N GLN A 109 13.16 -15.37 37.61
CA GLN A 109 13.17 -16.25 38.77
C GLN A 109 12.24 -17.46 38.54
N SER A 110 12.66 -18.66 38.96
CA SER A 110 11.77 -19.82 38.96
C SER A 110 10.75 -19.79 40.10
N ALA A 111 9.66 -20.53 39.93
CA ALA A 111 8.88 -20.97 41.09
C ALA A 111 9.74 -21.83 42.03
N ALA A 112 9.29 -21.99 43.28
CA ALA A 112 9.89 -22.93 44.21
C ALA A 112 9.47 -24.37 43.84
N THR A 113 10.40 -25.12 43.25
CA THR A 113 10.14 -26.49 42.75
C THR A 113 10.55 -27.52 43.80
N VAL A 114 9.63 -28.41 44.14
CA VAL A 114 9.88 -29.52 45.08
C VAL A 114 10.29 -30.77 44.29
N ILE A 115 11.39 -31.40 44.69
CA ILE A 115 11.97 -32.62 44.09
C ILE A 115 12.27 -33.66 45.17
N GLU A 116 12.32 -34.93 44.81
CA GLU A 116 12.65 -36.04 45.71
C GLU A 116 13.86 -36.82 45.17
N LEU A 117 14.96 -36.82 45.92
CA LEU A 117 16.22 -37.46 45.51
C LEU A 117 16.34 -38.86 46.12
N ASN A 118 16.42 -39.88 45.28
CA ASN A 118 16.37 -41.30 45.66
C ASN A 118 17.74 -42.03 45.54
N SER A 119 18.85 -41.28 45.48
CA SER A 119 20.23 -41.75 45.30
C SER A 119 20.65 -42.14 43.86
N ALA A 120 19.78 -41.93 42.87
CA ALA A 120 20.20 -41.87 41.46
C ALA A 120 20.66 -40.45 41.07
N THR A 121 21.07 -40.27 39.81
CA THR A 121 21.16 -38.94 39.20
C THR A 121 19.77 -38.53 38.70
N GLU A 122 19.16 -37.55 39.35
CA GLU A 122 17.88 -36.97 38.94
C GLU A 122 18.12 -35.73 38.07
N THR A 123 17.26 -35.50 37.08
CA THR A 123 17.29 -34.30 36.23
C THR A 123 16.04 -33.47 36.46
N VAL A 124 16.18 -32.17 36.77
CA VAL A 124 15.04 -31.26 36.84
C VAL A 124 15.22 -30.05 35.94
N THR A 125 14.14 -29.66 35.29
CA THR A 125 14.03 -28.43 34.51
C THR A 125 13.39 -27.35 35.40
N LEU A 126 14.06 -26.22 35.55
CA LEU A 126 13.51 -25.06 36.25
C LEU A 126 13.13 -24.00 35.22
N SER A 127 11.84 -23.76 35.05
CA SER A 127 11.34 -22.65 34.23
C SER A 127 11.46 -21.35 35.03
N LEU A 128 12.22 -20.38 34.50
CA LEU A 128 12.37 -19.06 35.08
C LEU A 128 11.40 -18.09 34.40
N LEU A 129 10.59 -17.39 35.19
CA LEU A 129 9.65 -16.38 34.72
C LEU A 129 10.15 -14.98 35.11
N PRO A 130 9.77 -13.90 34.39
CA PRO A 130 10.08 -12.54 34.83
C PRO A 130 9.54 -12.23 36.23
N ILE A 131 10.08 -11.22 36.91
CA ILE A 131 9.66 -10.82 38.27
C ILE A 131 8.40 -9.94 38.23
N GLU A 132 7.45 -10.13 39.16
CA GLU A 132 6.22 -9.31 39.26
C GLU A 132 6.47 -7.91 39.82
N GLY A 133 5.78 -6.90 39.28
CA GLY A 133 5.88 -5.50 39.72
C GLY A 133 5.29 -4.50 38.73
N SER A 134 5.59 -3.22 38.94
CA SER A 134 5.17 -2.09 38.10
C SER A 134 6.36 -1.26 37.63
N GLY A 135 6.30 -0.73 36.41
CA GLY A 135 7.29 0.18 35.83
C GLY A 135 6.72 1.55 35.53
N THR A 136 7.56 2.44 35.00
CA THR A 136 7.16 3.77 34.52
C THR A 136 7.23 3.83 33.00
N PHE A 137 6.24 4.42 32.34
CA PHE A 137 6.24 4.69 30.90
C PHE A 137 6.28 6.20 30.63
N SER A 138 7.10 6.63 29.67
CA SER A 138 7.16 8.01 29.18
C SER A 138 7.33 8.02 27.66
N LEU A 139 6.79 9.03 26.99
CA LEU A 139 6.87 9.16 25.54
C LEU A 139 6.91 10.64 25.15
N ASP A 140 7.96 10.98 24.41
CA ASP A 140 8.15 12.28 23.78
C ASP A 140 8.00 12.14 22.26
N LEU A 141 7.44 13.17 21.62
CA LEU A 141 7.24 13.26 20.18
C LEU A 141 7.56 14.68 19.72
N SER A 142 8.25 14.84 18.58
CA SER A 142 8.52 16.15 17.97
C SER A 142 8.50 16.09 16.45
N TRP A 143 8.21 17.21 15.80
CA TRP A 143 8.03 17.31 14.34
C TRP A 143 8.54 18.65 13.77
N PRO A 144 8.70 18.79 12.45
CA PRO A 144 9.12 20.03 11.80
C PRO A 144 8.02 21.10 11.84
N ALA A 145 8.42 22.35 12.07
CA ALA A 145 7.51 23.49 12.27
C ALA A 145 6.68 23.89 11.03
N ASP A 146 7.09 23.46 9.84
CA ASP A 146 6.46 23.73 8.55
C ASP A 146 5.43 22.68 8.13
N LYS A 147 5.35 21.55 8.83
CA LYS A 147 4.58 20.36 8.42
C LYS A 147 3.21 20.21 9.09
N ILE A 148 2.99 20.89 10.23
CA ILE A 148 1.71 20.86 10.96
C ILE A 148 1.40 22.26 11.49
N VAL A 149 0.22 22.79 11.15
CA VAL A 149 -0.26 24.10 11.56
C VAL A 149 -1.10 24.02 12.83
N THR A 150 -2.01 23.03 12.95
CA THR A 150 -2.85 22.82 14.14
C THR A 150 -2.75 21.37 14.63
N PRO A 151 -1.74 21.03 15.46
CA PRO A 151 -1.47 19.65 15.83
C PRO A 151 -2.54 19.04 16.74
N GLY A 152 -3.03 17.85 16.35
CA GLY A 152 -3.82 16.96 17.19
C GLY A 152 -3.11 15.62 17.39
N ILE A 153 -3.21 15.04 18.58
CA ILE A 153 -2.68 13.70 18.88
C ILE A 153 -3.80 12.85 19.47
N ILE A 154 -4.00 11.66 18.92
CA ILE A 154 -4.84 10.61 19.49
C ILE A 154 -3.91 9.43 19.76
N ALA A 155 -3.75 9.07 21.03
CA ALA A 155 -2.88 7.97 21.43
C ALA A 155 -3.54 7.10 22.50
N VAL A 156 -3.42 5.79 22.36
CA VAL A 156 -4.02 4.79 23.26
C VAL A 156 -3.03 3.66 23.47
N LEU A 157 -2.81 3.31 24.74
CA LEU A 157 -1.96 2.23 25.20
C LEU A 157 -2.85 1.10 25.76
N THR A 158 -2.94 -0.01 25.04
CA THR A 158 -3.88 -1.10 25.36
C THR A 158 -3.14 -2.26 26.05
N PRO A 159 -3.46 -2.61 27.31
CA PRO A 159 -2.90 -3.79 27.96
C PRO A 159 -3.41 -5.08 27.33
N ASP A 160 -2.62 -6.15 27.42
CA ASP A 160 -3.04 -7.51 27.05
C ASP A 160 -4.27 -8.00 27.86
N VAL A 161 -4.39 -7.57 29.13
CA VAL A 161 -5.58 -7.77 29.97
C VAL A 161 -5.91 -6.48 30.72
N GLY A 162 -7.02 -5.84 30.34
CA GLY A 162 -7.53 -4.63 30.97
C GLY A 162 -8.26 -3.71 29.98
N ASP A 163 -8.66 -2.53 30.45
CA ASP A 163 -9.22 -1.49 29.59
C ASP A 163 -8.10 -0.67 28.90
N PRO A 164 -8.29 -0.19 27.66
CA PRO A 164 -7.34 0.69 27.00
C PRO A 164 -7.12 2.02 27.76
N ILE A 165 -5.87 2.49 27.79
CA ILE A 165 -5.44 3.70 28.49
C ILE A 165 -5.18 4.80 27.45
N THR A 166 -6.04 5.82 27.38
CA THR A 166 -5.77 7.01 26.56
C THR A 166 -4.54 7.73 27.09
N LEU A 167 -3.63 8.14 26.20
CA LEU A 167 -2.44 8.91 26.52
C LEU A 167 -2.66 10.40 26.25
N ASP A 168 -2.77 11.19 27.32
CA ASP A 168 -2.93 12.64 27.23
C ASP A 168 -1.58 13.33 26.99
N PHE A 169 -1.37 13.79 25.76
CA PHE A 169 -0.18 14.54 25.36
C PHE A 169 -0.30 16.05 25.65
N THR A 170 0.72 16.61 26.30
CA THR A 170 0.87 18.07 26.44
C THR A 170 1.69 18.62 25.27
N ILE A 171 1.01 19.25 24.31
CA ILE A 171 1.66 19.85 23.13
C ILE A 171 2.24 21.23 23.50
N THR A 172 3.53 21.44 23.23
CA THR A 172 4.24 22.71 23.40
C THR A 172 5.01 23.04 22.12
N GLY A 173 4.46 23.92 21.28
CA GLY A 173 5.06 24.26 19.99
C GLY A 173 5.04 23.07 19.03
N THR A 174 6.21 22.56 18.68
CA THR A 174 6.40 21.44 17.73
C THR A 174 6.85 20.14 18.41
N SER A 175 6.56 20.02 19.71
CA SER A 175 6.79 18.82 20.50
C SER A 175 5.62 18.53 21.42
N ALA A 176 5.48 17.27 21.82
CA ALA A 176 4.45 16.79 22.73
C ALA A 176 5.01 15.71 23.65
N THR A 177 4.63 15.78 24.92
CA THR A 177 5.11 14.89 26.00
C THR A 177 3.93 14.38 26.80
N ILE A 178 3.89 13.10 27.15
CA ILE A 178 2.93 12.57 28.13
C ILE A 178 3.42 12.79 29.56
N VAL A 179 2.49 12.87 30.53
CA VAL A 179 2.86 12.72 31.94
C VAL A 179 3.26 11.25 32.18
N PRO A 180 4.43 10.95 32.78
CA PRO A 180 4.87 9.57 32.95
C PRO A 180 3.87 8.72 33.75
N LEU A 181 3.48 7.58 33.18
CA LEU A 181 2.50 6.66 33.75
C LEU A 181 3.18 5.59 34.59
N THR A 182 2.57 5.18 35.71
CA THR A 182 2.97 3.96 36.43
C THR A 182 2.07 2.82 35.99
N LEU A 183 2.65 1.79 35.37
CA LEU A 183 1.93 0.68 34.75
C LEU A 183 2.37 -0.64 35.36
N ALA A 184 1.47 -1.64 35.37
CA ALA A 184 1.85 -3.00 35.70
C ALA A 184 2.87 -3.51 34.66
N ARG A 185 3.73 -4.45 35.05
CA ARG A 185 4.58 -5.12 34.06
C ARG A 185 3.72 -5.79 32.98
N GLY A 186 4.27 -5.92 31.78
CA GLY A 186 3.64 -6.63 30.68
C GLY A 186 3.76 -5.90 29.36
N TYR A 187 3.16 -6.49 28.33
CA TYR A 187 3.09 -5.91 27.00
C TYR A 187 1.82 -5.07 26.83
N TYR A 188 2.00 -3.95 26.14
CA TYR A 188 0.95 -3.01 25.78
C TYR A 188 1.04 -2.69 24.28
N GLU A 189 -0.10 -2.65 23.59
CA GLU A 189 -0.22 -2.17 22.22
C GLU A 189 -0.40 -0.65 22.25
N LEU A 190 0.65 0.10 21.87
CA LEU A 190 0.58 1.54 21.68
C LEU A 190 0.07 1.83 20.27
N THR A 191 -0.98 2.63 20.17
CA THR A 191 -1.44 3.25 18.92
C THR A 191 -1.31 4.76 19.05
N LEU A 192 -0.81 5.44 18.02
CA LEU A 192 -0.71 6.90 17.96
C LEU A 192 -1.06 7.40 16.55
N LYS A 193 -1.94 8.40 16.45
CA LYS A 193 -2.24 9.18 15.24
C LYS A 193 -1.94 10.66 15.52
N LEU A 194 -1.10 11.28 14.68
CA LEU A 194 -0.75 12.70 14.68
C LEU A 194 -1.46 13.36 13.48
N THR A 195 -2.27 14.40 13.74
CA THR A 195 -3.15 15.03 12.75
C THR A 195 -2.95 16.55 12.66
N ASP A 196 -3.37 17.15 11.56
CA ASP A 196 -3.53 18.59 11.41
C ASP A 196 -5.02 18.96 11.33
N ALA A 197 -5.51 19.65 12.36
CA ALA A 197 -6.90 20.08 12.47
C ALA A 197 -7.24 21.34 11.65
N THR A 198 -6.29 21.92 10.90
CA THR A 198 -6.50 23.15 10.13
C THR A 198 -7.55 22.97 9.02
N TYR A 199 -7.63 21.76 8.44
CA TYR A 199 -8.68 21.36 7.50
C TYR A 199 -9.06 19.88 7.75
N ASP A 200 -10.21 19.66 8.40
CA ASP A 200 -10.86 18.35 8.58
C ASP A 200 -10.02 17.21 9.20
N SER A 201 -9.12 17.55 10.15
CA SER A 201 -8.33 16.58 10.95
C SER A 201 -7.52 15.57 10.13
N TYR A 202 -6.85 16.06 9.08
CA TYR A 202 -6.00 15.26 8.19
C TYR A 202 -4.92 14.49 8.94
N LEU A 203 -4.73 13.20 8.63
CA LEU A 203 -3.68 12.36 9.20
C LEU A 203 -2.31 12.73 8.61
N VAL A 204 -1.34 13.03 9.46
CA VAL A 204 0.01 13.44 9.06
C VAL A 204 1.04 12.34 9.32
N TRP A 205 0.87 11.61 10.42
CA TRP A 205 1.71 10.47 10.79
C TRP A 205 0.93 9.53 11.73
N SER A 206 1.24 8.23 11.69
CA SER A 206 0.72 7.26 12.65
C SER A 206 1.76 6.20 12.98
N LYS A 207 1.59 5.56 14.13
CA LYS A 207 2.47 4.50 14.62
C LYS A 207 1.66 3.49 15.43
N VAL A 208 1.99 2.22 15.27
CA VAL A 208 1.60 1.14 16.20
C VAL A 208 2.87 0.46 16.66
N GLU A 209 3.02 0.23 17.96
CA GLU A 209 4.23 -0.33 18.56
C GLU A 209 3.89 -1.18 19.80
N THR A 210 4.71 -2.18 20.10
CA THR A 210 4.58 -2.99 21.32
C THR A 210 5.52 -2.43 22.40
N VAL A 211 4.95 -2.05 23.54
CA VAL A 211 5.67 -1.48 24.68
C VAL A 211 5.78 -2.53 25.78
N LEU A 212 7.00 -2.84 26.23
CA LEU A 212 7.24 -3.68 27.40
C LEU A 212 7.49 -2.83 28.65
N ILE A 213 6.62 -2.98 29.65
CA ILE A 213 6.82 -2.41 30.98
C ILE A 213 7.50 -3.45 31.87
N PHE A 214 8.62 -3.08 32.48
CA PHE A 214 9.37 -3.92 33.41
C PHE A 214 9.36 -3.36 34.84
N ALA A 215 9.49 -4.23 35.84
CA ALA A 215 9.32 -3.87 37.24
C ALA A 215 10.44 -2.94 37.75
N ALA A 216 10.06 -1.83 38.39
CA ALA A 216 10.94 -0.81 38.98
C ALA A 216 11.90 -0.10 38.00
N THR A 217 11.60 -0.13 36.69
CA THR A 217 12.36 0.57 35.64
C THR A 217 11.49 1.57 34.88
N THR A 218 12.10 2.52 34.19
CA THR A 218 11.43 3.40 33.24
C THR A 218 11.64 2.87 31.81
N THR A 219 10.56 2.67 31.07
CA THR A 219 10.54 2.48 29.62
C THR A 219 10.20 3.84 29.00
N SER A 220 11.07 4.39 28.18
CA SER A 220 10.92 5.72 27.58
C SER A 220 11.35 5.72 26.12
N GLU A 221 10.70 6.55 25.31
CA GLU A 221 11.01 6.74 23.89
C GLU A 221 10.86 8.22 23.51
N ASN A 222 11.61 8.69 22.52
CA ASN A 222 11.58 10.07 22.04
C ASN A 222 11.65 10.12 20.51
N TRP A 223 10.48 10.20 19.87
CA TRP A 223 10.37 10.23 18.43
C TRP A 223 10.60 11.65 17.89
N VAL A 224 11.65 11.80 17.08
CA VAL A 224 11.98 13.05 16.38
C VAL A 224 11.67 12.87 14.90
N LEU A 225 10.46 13.24 14.49
CA LEU A 225 10.01 13.13 13.11
C LEU A 225 10.74 14.15 12.21
N ILE A 226 11.18 13.69 11.04
CA ILE A 226 11.70 14.53 9.97
C ILE A 226 10.70 14.61 8.80
N ALA A 227 10.95 15.53 7.87
CA ALA A 227 10.03 15.83 6.76
C ALA A 227 9.72 14.61 5.85
N SER A 228 10.62 13.62 5.77
CA SER A 228 10.41 12.37 5.01
C SER A 228 9.51 11.37 5.72
N ASP A 229 9.38 11.46 7.05
CA ASP A 229 8.48 10.61 7.84
C ASP A 229 7.02 11.09 7.72
N MET A 230 6.81 12.24 7.08
CA MET A 230 5.57 13.00 7.06
C MET A 230 5.18 13.33 5.61
N ASN A 231 4.33 12.48 5.02
CA ASN A 231 3.70 12.65 3.70
C ASN A 231 4.61 12.58 2.44
N GLU A 232 5.82 12.03 2.53
CA GLU A 232 6.60 11.58 1.37
C GLU A 232 6.82 10.05 1.38
N ALA A 233 7.13 9.45 0.22
CA ALA A 233 7.31 8.01 0.11
C ALA A 233 8.76 7.62 0.43
N THR A 234 8.99 6.93 1.55
CA THR A 234 10.31 6.52 2.00
C THR A 234 10.71 5.10 1.52
N PRO A 235 12.00 4.83 1.25
CA PRO A 235 12.46 3.52 0.75
C PRO A 235 12.61 2.48 1.88
N GLN A 236 12.59 1.20 1.51
CA GLN A 236 12.93 0.10 2.44
C GLN A 236 14.44 -0.06 2.62
N ASP A 237 14.90 -0.08 3.87
CA ASP A 237 16.24 -0.53 4.25
C ASP A 237 16.15 -1.74 5.21
N MET A 238 16.95 -2.78 4.94
CA MET A 238 17.03 -4.00 5.77
C MET A 238 18.28 -3.98 6.69
N GLY A 239 18.16 -4.50 7.92
CA GLY A 239 19.28 -4.61 8.88
C GLY A 239 19.21 -5.82 9.83
N LEU A 240 20.22 -6.70 9.73
CA LEU A 240 20.28 -8.12 10.15
C LEU A 240 20.21 -8.47 11.69
N ILE A 241 19.40 -9.50 12.02
CA ILE A 241 19.52 -10.69 12.93
C ILE A 241 20.55 -10.74 14.12
N ILE A 242 20.10 -11.22 15.32
CA ILE A 242 20.63 -12.35 16.18
C ILE A 242 19.83 -12.49 17.51
N GLU A 243 19.76 -13.70 18.11
CA GLU A 243 18.67 -14.17 19.00
C GLU A 243 19.07 -14.74 20.44
N THR A 244 18.46 -14.30 21.61
CA THR A 244 17.90 -15.14 22.77
C THR A 244 16.51 -14.75 23.49
N ASP A 245 15.40 -15.53 23.38
CA ASP A 245 13.94 -15.20 23.58
C ASP A 245 13.35 -15.09 25.00
N THR A 246 12.17 -14.48 25.00
CA THR A 246 11.36 -14.13 26.17
C THR A 246 9.87 -14.11 25.81
N LYS A 247 9.41 -15.00 24.91
CA LYS A 247 8.27 -14.82 23.99
C LYS A 247 8.51 -13.72 22.95
N SER A 248 9.48 -13.94 22.05
CA SER A 248 9.81 -12.94 21.03
C SER A 248 8.66 -12.67 20.04
N PRO A 249 8.50 -11.42 19.58
CA PRO A 249 7.50 -11.08 18.57
C PRO A 249 7.69 -11.89 17.28
N ILE A 250 6.60 -12.18 16.58
CA ILE A 250 6.68 -12.88 15.30
C ILE A 250 7.36 -11.97 14.27
N GLU A 251 8.45 -12.42 13.63
CA GLU A 251 8.99 -11.71 12.47
C GLU A 251 7.99 -11.83 11.32
N MET A 252 7.33 -10.73 10.98
CA MET A 252 6.30 -10.68 9.95
C MET A 252 6.88 -10.08 8.66
N VAL A 253 6.54 -10.67 7.51
CA VAL A 253 6.96 -10.19 6.19
C VAL A 253 5.76 -10.11 5.26
N LEU A 254 5.55 -8.94 4.65
CA LEU A 254 4.57 -8.71 3.60
C LEU A 254 5.18 -8.96 2.21
N SER A 255 4.36 -9.51 1.31
CA SER A 255 4.71 -9.81 -0.08
C SER A 255 3.51 -9.56 -0.98
N GLY A 256 3.76 -9.26 -2.27
CA GLY A 256 2.71 -8.91 -3.23
C GLY A 256 2.25 -7.43 -3.17
N VAL A 257 2.88 -6.60 -2.34
CA VAL A 257 2.63 -5.16 -2.30
C VAL A 257 3.25 -4.49 -3.52
N SER A 258 2.45 -3.72 -4.27
CA SER A 258 2.95 -2.75 -5.25
C SER A 258 3.00 -1.36 -4.61
N ALA A 259 4.06 -0.59 -4.89
CA ALA A 259 4.19 0.77 -4.38
C ALA A 259 3.15 1.74 -4.98
N GLU A 260 2.62 1.41 -6.16
CA GLU A 260 1.57 2.15 -6.85
C GLU A 260 0.55 1.16 -7.45
N LEU A 261 -0.73 1.43 -7.24
CA LEU A 261 -1.87 0.76 -7.87
C LEU A 261 -2.56 1.72 -8.83
N ALA A 262 -3.05 1.20 -9.96
CA ALA A 262 -3.98 1.97 -10.78
C ALA A 262 -5.30 2.19 -10.01
N TYR A 263 -5.95 3.34 -10.24
CA TYR A 263 -7.23 3.64 -9.61
C TYR A 263 -8.28 2.56 -9.87
N ASP A 264 -9.02 2.20 -8.81
CA ASP A 264 -10.05 1.15 -8.77
C ASP A 264 -9.59 -0.23 -9.27
N THR A 265 -8.29 -0.54 -9.11
CA THR A 265 -7.74 -1.90 -9.23
C THR A 265 -7.42 -2.46 -7.85
N ASP A 266 -7.18 -3.77 -7.75
CA ASP A 266 -6.75 -4.42 -6.52
C ASP A 266 -5.37 -5.09 -6.63
N MET A 267 -4.79 -5.37 -5.46
CA MET A 267 -3.67 -6.27 -5.28
C MET A 267 -3.98 -7.28 -4.16
N THR A 268 -3.45 -8.49 -4.30
CA THR A 268 -3.45 -9.49 -3.23
C THR A 268 -2.13 -9.39 -2.46
N VAL A 269 -2.19 -8.96 -1.21
CA VAL A 269 -1.05 -8.92 -0.31
C VAL A 269 -1.05 -10.17 0.57
N THR A 270 0.09 -10.84 0.66
CA THR A 270 0.28 -12.03 1.51
C THR A 270 1.29 -11.76 2.61
N ALA A 271 0.87 -11.96 3.84
CA ALA A 271 1.71 -11.96 5.02
C ALA A 271 2.25 -13.36 5.32
N SER A 272 3.49 -13.42 5.77
CA SER A 272 4.12 -14.61 6.34
C SER A 272 4.73 -14.23 7.68
N GLY A 273 4.95 -15.22 8.55
CA GLY A 273 5.64 -14.96 9.81
C GLY A 273 6.41 -16.16 10.34
N THR A 274 7.47 -15.88 11.09
CA THR A 274 8.31 -16.87 11.78
C THR A 274 8.36 -16.54 13.28
N PRO A 275 7.83 -17.41 14.17
CA PRO A 275 7.06 -18.63 13.89
C PRO A 275 5.68 -18.35 13.26
N VAL A 276 5.14 -19.33 12.51
CA VAL A 276 3.91 -19.15 11.71
C VAL A 276 2.72 -18.70 12.58
N PRO A 277 2.07 -17.56 12.28
CA PRO A 277 0.86 -17.13 12.96
C PRO A 277 -0.31 -18.12 12.81
N THR A 278 -1.02 -18.32 13.91
CA THR A 278 -2.27 -19.12 13.98
C THR A 278 -3.52 -18.29 13.71
N SER A 279 -3.42 -16.97 13.84
CA SER A 279 -4.48 -16.01 13.52
C SER A 279 -3.88 -14.71 13.00
N TRP A 280 -4.68 -13.97 12.23
CA TRP A 280 -4.29 -12.77 11.52
C TRP A 280 -5.35 -11.69 11.72
N LYS A 281 -4.94 -10.43 11.73
CA LYS A 281 -5.83 -9.26 11.75
C LYS A 281 -5.22 -8.17 10.87
N TRP A 282 -5.97 -7.73 9.86
CA TRP A 282 -5.55 -6.69 8.94
C TRP A 282 -6.15 -5.33 9.30
N PHE A 283 -5.42 -4.28 8.94
CA PHE A 283 -5.78 -2.89 9.16
C PHE A 283 -5.42 -2.07 7.92
N LEU A 284 -6.28 -1.15 7.52
CA LEU A 284 -6.01 -0.16 6.49
C LEU A 284 -6.09 1.22 7.13
N ASP A 285 -5.03 2.02 7.02
CA ASP A 285 -4.91 3.37 7.61
C ASP A 285 -5.17 3.42 9.14
N GLY A 286 -4.88 2.30 9.80
CA GLY A 286 -5.08 2.06 11.23
C GLY A 286 -6.47 1.57 11.62
N ASP A 287 -7.40 1.43 10.68
CA ASP A 287 -8.76 0.96 10.93
C ASP A 287 -8.89 -0.54 10.57
N VAL A 288 -9.65 -1.29 11.37
CA VAL A 288 -9.71 -2.77 11.27
C VAL A 288 -10.47 -3.23 10.03
N MET A 289 -9.84 -4.08 9.21
CA MET A 289 -10.49 -4.75 8.08
C MET A 289 -11.35 -5.92 8.59
N VAL A 290 -12.62 -5.64 8.88
CA VAL A 290 -13.54 -6.61 9.50
C VAL A 290 -13.81 -7.81 8.58
N GLY A 291 -13.44 -9.01 9.06
CA GLY A 291 -13.59 -10.28 8.34
C GLY A 291 -12.26 -10.86 7.84
N GLU A 292 -11.26 -10.01 7.63
CA GLU A 292 -9.94 -10.39 7.11
C GLU A 292 -9.09 -11.06 8.19
N THR A 293 -9.17 -12.39 8.23
CA THR A 293 -8.62 -13.25 9.29
C THR A 293 -7.60 -14.28 8.76
N THR A 294 -7.27 -14.21 7.47
CA THR A 294 -6.31 -15.12 6.82
C THR A 294 -4.94 -14.45 6.62
N SER A 295 -3.94 -15.23 6.21
CA SER A 295 -2.60 -14.75 5.88
C SER A 295 -2.52 -13.88 4.61
N SER A 296 -3.64 -13.61 3.94
CA SER A 296 -3.72 -12.78 2.75
C SER A 296 -4.95 -11.88 2.76
N VAL A 297 -4.86 -10.74 2.10
CA VAL A 297 -5.95 -9.77 1.94
C VAL A 297 -5.92 -9.16 0.54
N ILE A 298 -7.07 -8.72 0.05
CA ILE A 298 -7.21 -7.97 -1.21
C ILE A 298 -7.48 -6.51 -0.88
N VAL A 299 -6.71 -5.58 -1.46
CA VAL A 299 -6.84 -4.13 -1.21
C VAL A 299 -6.70 -3.33 -2.51
N GLY A 300 -7.34 -2.17 -2.60
CA GLY A 300 -7.17 -1.21 -3.70
C GLY A 300 -8.48 -0.65 -4.26
N THR A 301 -9.46 -1.51 -4.55
CA THR A 301 -10.77 -1.11 -5.11
C THR A 301 -11.53 -0.18 -4.17
N GLY A 302 -12.14 0.86 -4.72
CA GLY A 302 -12.90 1.87 -3.96
C GLY A 302 -12.07 2.81 -3.09
N LEU A 303 -10.73 2.74 -3.13
CA LEU A 303 -9.85 3.73 -2.51
C LEU A 303 -9.75 4.99 -3.39
N VAL A 304 -9.50 6.14 -2.75
CA VAL A 304 -9.53 7.45 -3.41
C VAL A 304 -8.33 7.60 -4.35
N GLU A 305 -8.46 8.35 -5.45
CA GLU A 305 -7.32 8.62 -6.33
C GLU A 305 -6.29 9.56 -5.69
N ASN A 306 -5.01 9.38 -6.05
CA ASN A 306 -3.87 10.17 -5.58
C ASN A 306 -3.60 10.12 -4.06
N THR A 307 -4.26 9.25 -3.30
CA THR A 307 -4.01 9.06 -1.86
C THR A 307 -2.95 8.00 -1.59
N LEU A 308 -2.27 8.15 -0.44
CA LEU A 308 -1.34 7.17 0.13
C LEU A 308 -2.08 6.36 1.19
N HIS A 309 -1.91 5.05 1.18
CA HIS A 309 -2.50 4.14 2.15
C HIS A 309 -1.43 3.29 2.83
N THR A 310 -1.69 2.92 4.08
CA THR A 310 -0.85 2.01 4.87
C THR A 310 -1.63 0.75 5.20
N LEU A 311 -1.16 -0.39 4.70
CA LEU A 311 -1.69 -1.71 5.04
C LEU A 311 -0.85 -2.31 6.15
N THR A 312 -1.46 -2.67 7.28
CA THR A 312 -0.79 -3.32 8.40
C THR A 312 -1.43 -4.67 8.70
N VAL A 313 -0.60 -5.67 8.99
CA VAL A 313 -1.04 -6.98 9.49
C VAL A 313 -0.51 -7.20 10.90
N ILE A 314 -1.32 -7.82 11.75
CA ILE A 314 -0.88 -8.41 13.01
C ILE A 314 -1.12 -9.92 12.94
N GLY A 315 -0.06 -10.72 13.06
CA GLY A 315 -0.12 -12.17 13.25
C GLY A 315 -0.02 -12.52 14.74
N ARG A 316 -0.76 -13.55 15.19
CA ARG A 316 -0.65 -14.10 16.56
C ARG A 316 -0.49 -15.62 16.59
N ASN A 317 0.33 -16.13 17.50
CA ASN A 317 0.53 -17.56 17.76
C ASN A 317 0.53 -17.81 19.28
N GLY A 318 -0.65 -18.09 19.84
CA GLY A 318 -0.83 -18.09 21.29
C GLY A 318 -0.56 -16.70 21.88
N ASP A 319 0.37 -16.62 22.84
CA ASP A 319 0.70 -15.39 23.58
C ASP A 319 1.70 -14.48 22.87
N ILE A 320 2.21 -14.85 21.67
CA ILE A 320 3.09 -13.99 20.86
C ILE A 320 2.34 -13.37 19.70
N ALA A 321 2.69 -12.12 19.39
CA ALA A 321 2.19 -11.36 18.27
C ALA A 321 3.36 -10.77 17.47
N GLY A 322 3.13 -10.43 16.21
CA GLY A 322 4.06 -9.64 15.41
C GLY A 322 3.30 -8.82 14.39
N SER A 323 3.91 -7.73 13.92
CA SER A 323 3.30 -6.84 12.94
C SER A 323 4.24 -6.53 11.79
N ALA A 324 3.67 -6.36 10.61
CA ALA A 324 4.34 -5.75 9.46
C ALA A 324 3.39 -4.78 8.77
N ASP A 325 3.96 -3.71 8.22
CA ASP A 325 3.25 -2.73 7.43
C ASP A 325 3.90 -2.53 6.06
N ALA A 326 3.12 -2.01 5.12
CA ALA A 326 3.60 -1.54 3.84
C ALA A 326 2.71 -0.41 3.32
N THR A 327 3.33 0.54 2.63
CA THR A 327 2.65 1.69 2.06
C THR A 327 2.49 1.53 0.54
N PHE A 328 1.37 2.04 0.02
CA PHE A 328 1.08 2.03 -1.42
C PHE A 328 0.24 3.26 -1.79
N ARG A 329 0.42 3.76 -3.01
CA ARG A 329 -0.38 4.87 -3.55
C ARG A 329 -1.43 4.35 -4.52
N ILE A 330 -2.59 5.01 -4.53
CA ILE A 330 -3.54 4.90 -5.64
C ILE A 330 -3.18 5.99 -6.66
N GLY A 331 -2.95 5.61 -7.90
CA GLY A 331 -2.72 6.54 -9.00
C GLY A 331 -3.96 7.38 -9.32
N ALA A 332 -3.82 8.31 -10.26
CA ALA A 332 -4.97 9.09 -10.75
C ALA A 332 -6.02 8.18 -11.40
N ALA A 333 -7.30 8.58 -11.31
CA ALA A 333 -8.37 7.94 -12.05
C ALA A 333 -8.10 8.05 -13.57
N PRO A 334 -8.27 6.96 -14.35
CA PRO A 334 -8.15 7.05 -15.80
C PRO A 334 -9.19 8.04 -16.32
N ILE A 335 -8.75 9.02 -17.10
CA ILE A 335 -9.62 10.09 -17.61
C ILE A 335 -10.51 9.50 -18.71
N ILE A 336 -11.71 9.06 -18.35
CA ILE A 336 -12.69 8.53 -19.31
C ILE A 336 -13.40 9.68 -20.00
N ILE A 337 -12.93 10.02 -21.20
CA ILE A 337 -13.63 10.92 -22.12
C ILE A 337 -14.42 10.08 -23.11
N LEU A 338 -15.73 10.25 -23.12
CA LEU A 338 -16.59 9.61 -24.13
C LEU A 338 -16.45 10.34 -25.48
N PRO A 339 -16.44 9.63 -26.63
CA PRO A 339 -16.52 10.26 -27.95
C PRO A 339 -17.73 11.19 -28.10
N VAL A 340 -17.71 12.09 -29.07
CA VAL A 340 -18.86 12.96 -29.40
C VAL A 340 -19.74 12.24 -30.42
N ASP A 341 -21.03 12.08 -30.11
CA ASP A 341 -21.96 11.36 -31.00
C ASP A 341 -22.41 12.24 -32.18
N LEU A 342 -21.92 11.90 -33.38
CA LEU A 342 -22.23 12.62 -34.62
C LEU A 342 -23.61 12.26 -35.19
N LYS A 343 -24.26 11.18 -34.72
CA LYS A 343 -25.56 10.70 -35.23
C LYS A 343 -25.61 10.68 -36.77
N THR A 344 -26.61 11.29 -37.39
CA THR A 344 -26.76 11.28 -38.86
C THR A 344 -25.72 12.13 -39.59
N ALA A 345 -25.01 13.04 -38.91
CA ALA A 345 -23.86 13.74 -39.48
C ALA A 345 -22.65 12.80 -39.68
N GLY A 346 -22.54 11.73 -38.89
CA GLY A 346 -21.47 10.73 -39.00
C GLY A 346 -21.48 9.93 -40.32
N ASN A 347 -22.57 10.00 -41.08
CA ASN A 347 -22.68 9.41 -42.42
C ASN A 347 -21.90 10.18 -43.50
N TYR A 348 -21.55 11.46 -43.25
CA TYR A 348 -20.91 12.33 -44.22
C TYR A 348 -19.43 12.52 -43.89
N VAL A 349 -18.57 12.43 -44.91
CA VAL A 349 -17.16 12.81 -44.79
C VAL A 349 -16.98 14.33 -44.88
N ILE A 350 -17.87 15.00 -45.61
CA ILE A 350 -17.95 16.47 -45.68
C ILE A 350 -19.42 16.89 -45.52
N LEU A 351 -19.71 17.78 -44.56
CA LEU A 351 -21.02 18.40 -44.41
C LEU A 351 -20.86 19.92 -44.24
N ALA A 352 -21.47 20.71 -45.12
CA ALA A 352 -21.34 22.16 -45.11
C ALA A 352 -22.68 22.87 -45.24
N GLN A 353 -22.85 24.02 -44.57
CA GLN A 353 -24.13 24.74 -44.56
C GLN A 353 -24.24 25.86 -45.62
N SER A 354 -23.13 26.32 -46.20
CA SER A 354 -23.15 27.40 -47.21
C SER A 354 -22.46 27.08 -48.55
N ALA A 355 -21.44 26.21 -48.59
CA ALA A 355 -20.81 25.76 -49.84
C ALA A 355 -19.89 24.56 -49.64
N VAL A 356 -19.68 23.76 -50.69
CA VAL A 356 -18.55 22.85 -50.82
C VAL A 356 -17.84 23.15 -52.13
N SER A 357 -16.53 23.39 -52.13
CA SER A 357 -15.79 23.65 -53.37
C SER A 357 -14.50 22.84 -53.44
N GLY A 358 -14.24 22.21 -54.57
CA GLY A 358 -12.98 21.56 -54.92
C GLY A 358 -12.47 22.02 -56.28
N ASN A 359 -11.42 21.36 -56.78
CA ASN A 359 -10.92 21.56 -58.14
C ASN A 359 -10.36 20.24 -58.72
N VAL A 360 -9.81 20.30 -59.94
CA VAL A 360 -9.20 19.14 -60.59
C VAL A 360 -8.00 18.66 -59.75
N GLY A 361 -8.10 17.44 -59.21
CA GLY A 361 -7.10 16.85 -58.32
C GLY A 361 -7.59 16.67 -56.89
N THR A 362 -8.73 17.26 -56.49
CA THR A 362 -9.41 16.89 -55.24
C THR A 362 -9.83 15.41 -55.27
N SER A 363 -9.71 14.72 -54.14
CA SER A 363 -10.17 13.33 -53.96
C SER A 363 -10.92 13.19 -52.64
N VAL A 364 -12.15 12.69 -52.67
CA VAL A 364 -12.97 12.46 -51.47
C VAL A 364 -13.39 10.99 -51.42
N VAL A 365 -13.28 10.37 -50.25
CA VAL A 365 -13.76 9.01 -49.98
C VAL A 365 -14.78 9.07 -48.85
N GLY A 366 -16.04 8.74 -49.16
CA GLY A 366 -17.21 8.99 -48.32
C GLY A 366 -18.16 10.03 -48.92
N ASP A 367 -19.29 10.25 -48.24
CA ASP A 367 -20.40 11.06 -48.77
C ASP A 367 -20.29 12.56 -48.45
N ILE A 368 -20.66 13.41 -49.41
CA ILE A 368 -20.67 14.88 -49.28
C ILE A 368 -22.11 15.37 -49.14
N GLY A 369 -22.40 16.19 -48.12
CA GLY A 369 -23.68 16.87 -47.93
C GLY A 369 -23.55 18.40 -47.94
N ALA A 370 -24.50 19.08 -48.58
CA ALA A 370 -24.66 20.53 -48.45
C ALA A 370 -26.13 20.92 -48.19
N SER A 371 -26.40 21.64 -47.09
CA SER A 371 -27.76 22.05 -46.71
C SER A 371 -27.74 23.20 -45.69
N PRO A 372 -28.56 24.25 -45.82
CA PRO A 372 -29.74 24.38 -46.69
C PRO A 372 -29.46 24.83 -48.13
N VAL A 373 -28.19 24.91 -48.55
CA VAL A 373 -27.84 25.31 -49.91
C VAL A 373 -28.09 24.23 -50.96
N THR A 374 -28.30 24.67 -52.20
CA THR A 374 -28.55 23.82 -53.36
C THR A 374 -27.25 23.25 -53.94
N ALA A 375 -27.37 22.30 -54.87
CA ALA A 375 -26.23 21.71 -55.58
C ALA A 375 -25.38 22.74 -56.36
N ALA A 376 -25.94 23.92 -56.66
CA ALA A 376 -25.18 25.02 -57.26
C ALA A 376 -24.09 25.59 -56.34
N ALA A 377 -24.19 25.37 -55.02
CA ALA A 377 -23.15 25.70 -54.04
C ALA A 377 -22.09 24.58 -53.88
N ILE A 378 -22.24 23.46 -54.58
CA ILE A 378 -21.25 22.38 -54.65
C ILE A 378 -20.48 22.52 -55.98
N THR A 379 -19.30 23.12 -55.92
CA THR A 379 -18.56 23.61 -57.10
C THR A 379 -17.25 22.88 -57.35
N GLY A 380 -16.84 22.78 -58.62
CA GLY A 380 -15.60 22.10 -59.03
C GLY A 380 -15.67 20.57 -59.16
N PHE A 381 -16.76 19.94 -58.68
CA PHE A 381 -16.92 18.48 -58.72
C PHE A 381 -17.50 17.90 -60.02
N THR A 382 -17.97 18.73 -60.97
CA THR A 382 -18.67 18.28 -62.20
C THR A 382 -19.74 17.22 -61.92
N LEU A 383 -20.71 17.59 -61.06
CA LEU A 383 -21.75 16.69 -60.58
C LEU A 383 -22.63 16.13 -61.71
N VAL A 384 -22.89 14.83 -61.65
CA VAL A 384 -23.87 14.14 -62.51
C VAL A 384 -24.98 13.59 -61.61
N LEU A 385 -26.17 14.17 -61.73
CA LEU A 385 -27.36 13.75 -60.97
C LEU A 385 -27.78 12.33 -61.36
N ASP A 386 -27.99 11.47 -60.36
CA ASP A 386 -28.50 10.12 -60.55
C ASP A 386 -29.96 10.15 -61.07
N PRO A 387 -30.42 9.16 -61.88
CA PRO A 387 -31.80 9.12 -62.38
C PRO A 387 -32.90 9.11 -61.31
N SER A 388 -32.59 8.72 -60.07
CA SER A 388 -33.52 8.86 -58.93
C SER A 388 -33.73 10.31 -58.48
N GLY A 389 -32.80 11.21 -58.81
CA GLY A 389 -32.79 12.60 -58.39
C GLY A 389 -32.48 12.82 -56.91
N VAL A 390 -32.08 11.79 -56.15
CA VAL A 390 -31.81 11.91 -54.69
C VAL A 390 -30.33 12.18 -54.36
N PHE A 391 -29.39 11.86 -55.27
CA PHE A 391 -27.96 12.17 -55.13
C PHE A 391 -27.31 12.47 -56.48
N SER A 392 -26.10 13.02 -56.45
CA SER A 392 -25.20 13.14 -57.60
C SER A 392 -23.92 12.35 -57.39
N THR A 393 -23.26 12.01 -58.50
CA THR A 393 -21.93 11.40 -58.53
C THR A 393 -20.88 12.38 -59.07
N SER A 394 -19.61 12.10 -58.78
CA SER A 394 -18.45 12.82 -59.31
C SER A 394 -17.28 11.86 -59.47
N THR A 395 -16.42 12.09 -60.47
CA THR A 395 -15.15 11.34 -60.59
C THR A 395 -14.15 11.64 -59.48
N LEU A 396 -14.38 12.70 -58.69
CA LEU A 396 -13.54 13.12 -57.56
C LEU A 396 -14.06 12.60 -56.22
N VAL A 397 -15.19 11.86 -56.21
CA VAL A 397 -15.87 11.40 -54.99
C VAL A 397 -16.14 9.89 -55.08
N THR A 398 -15.46 9.12 -54.23
CA THR A 398 -15.76 7.71 -53.98
C THR A 398 -16.86 7.65 -52.91
N GLY A 399 -18.08 7.93 -53.34
CA GLY A 399 -19.26 8.13 -52.49
C GLY A 399 -20.35 8.85 -53.27
N SER A 400 -21.35 9.37 -52.56
CA SER A 400 -22.47 10.13 -53.09
C SER A 400 -22.41 11.59 -52.66
N VAL A 401 -22.90 12.48 -53.52
CA VAL A 401 -23.03 13.91 -53.22
C VAL A 401 -24.51 14.24 -53.05
N PHE A 402 -24.87 14.94 -51.99
CA PHE A 402 -26.24 15.27 -51.60
C PHE A 402 -26.41 16.78 -51.40
N ALA A 403 -27.51 17.35 -51.89
CA ALA A 403 -27.84 18.77 -51.74
C ALA A 403 -29.31 19.00 -51.38
N ALA A 404 -29.63 20.15 -50.80
CA ALA A 404 -30.97 20.44 -50.26
C ALA A 404 -32.09 20.60 -51.34
N ASP A 405 -31.75 20.74 -52.62
CA ASP A 405 -32.69 20.81 -53.75
C ASP A 405 -32.93 19.47 -54.45
N TYR A 406 -32.39 18.36 -53.91
CA TYR A 406 -32.61 17.02 -54.44
C TYR A 406 -33.96 16.43 -54.01
N THR A 407 -34.32 15.29 -54.60
CA THR A 407 -35.57 14.59 -54.33
C THR A 407 -35.56 13.94 -52.95
N GLU A 408 -36.71 13.89 -52.26
CA GLU A 408 -36.84 13.18 -50.98
C GLU A 408 -36.40 11.71 -51.09
N PRO A 409 -35.73 11.15 -50.07
CA PRO A 409 -35.60 11.66 -48.70
C PRO A 409 -34.44 12.65 -48.46
N THR A 410 -33.72 13.11 -49.49
CA THR A 410 -32.45 13.84 -49.31
C THR A 410 -32.57 15.18 -48.56
N PRO A 411 -33.53 16.08 -48.85
CA PRO A 411 -33.63 17.35 -48.12
C PRO A 411 -33.92 17.15 -46.62
N SER A 412 -34.81 16.20 -46.29
CA SER A 412 -35.15 15.89 -44.90
C SER A 412 -33.98 15.20 -44.16
N ALA A 413 -33.28 14.26 -44.81
CA ALA A 413 -32.10 13.61 -44.25
C ALA A 413 -30.93 14.59 -44.01
N LEU A 414 -30.65 15.48 -44.97
CA LEU A 414 -29.62 16.52 -44.80
C LEU A 414 -29.98 17.54 -43.72
N THR A 415 -31.26 17.90 -43.59
CA THR A 415 -31.73 18.78 -42.51
C THR A 415 -31.45 18.17 -41.14
N GLN A 416 -31.70 16.87 -40.96
CA GLN A 416 -31.36 16.17 -39.72
C GLN A 416 -29.85 16.08 -39.50
N ALA A 417 -29.06 15.79 -40.54
CA ALA A 417 -27.59 15.76 -40.44
C ALA A 417 -26.99 17.11 -40.02
N VAL A 418 -27.54 18.22 -40.51
CA VAL A 418 -27.14 19.57 -40.08
C VAL A 418 -27.54 19.86 -38.63
N ILE A 419 -28.71 19.42 -38.18
CA ILE A 419 -29.14 19.51 -36.78
C ILE A 419 -28.18 18.70 -35.87
N ASP A 420 -27.89 17.46 -36.25
CA ASP A 420 -27.02 16.56 -35.50
C ASP A 420 -25.56 17.08 -35.46
N SER A 421 -25.05 17.62 -36.57
CA SER A 421 -23.73 18.26 -36.63
C SER A 421 -23.64 19.50 -35.72
N ASN A 422 -24.67 20.35 -35.72
CA ASN A 422 -24.74 21.50 -34.82
C ASN A 422 -24.88 21.06 -33.34
N ALA A 423 -25.56 19.94 -33.07
CA ALA A 423 -25.65 19.35 -31.74
C ALA A 423 -24.29 18.80 -31.27
N ALA A 424 -23.58 18.04 -32.11
CA ALA A 424 -22.24 17.51 -31.83
C ALA A 424 -21.22 18.64 -31.61
N TYR A 425 -21.25 19.71 -32.42
CA TYR A 425 -20.47 20.93 -32.18
C TYR A 425 -20.74 21.50 -30.78
N THR A 426 -22.02 21.61 -30.42
CA THR A 426 -22.44 22.23 -29.15
C THR A 426 -22.02 21.35 -27.96
N GLU A 427 -22.22 20.04 -28.06
CA GLU A 427 -21.77 19.04 -27.09
C GLU A 427 -20.26 19.13 -26.88
N ALA A 428 -19.47 19.08 -27.96
CA ALA A 428 -18.01 19.21 -27.90
C ALA A 428 -17.57 20.52 -27.21
N SER A 429 -18.20 21.65 -27.57
CA SER A 429 -17.91 22.98 -26.98
C SER A 429 -18.32 23.14 -25.52
N THR A 430 -19.19 22.27 -25.01
CA THR A 430 -19.73 22.32 -23.64
C THR A 430 -19.27 21.16 -22.76
N ARG A 431 -18.43 20.25 -23.28
CA ARG A 431 -17.74 19.25 -22.44
C ARG A 431 -16.95 19.97 -21.35
N THR A 432 -17.20 19.59 -20.11
CA THR A 432 -16.38 19.93 -18.95
C THR A 432 -15.71 18.65 -18.45
N SER A 433 -14.47 18.77 -17.99
CA SER A 433 -13.69 17.69 -17.39
C SER A 433 -12.94 18.23 -16.17
N SER A 434 -12.66 17.38 -15.19
CA SER A 434 -11.73 17.71 -14.10
C SER A 434 -10.29 17.89 -14.61
N TYR A 435 -9.96 17.28 -15.75
CA TYR A 435 -8.68 17.42 -16.44
C TYR A 435 -8.86 18.23 -17.73
N VAL A 436 -8.67 19.54 -17.61
CA VAL A 436 -8.47 20.46 -18.75
C VAL A 436 -7.00 20.83 -18.79
N VAL A 437 -6.31 20.55 -19.90
CA VAL A 437 -4.93 21.04 -20.10
C VAL A 437 -5.00 22.51 -20.51
N ASN A 438 -5.22 23.38 -19.52
CA ASN A 438 -5.61 24.80 -19.69
C ASN A 438 -4.42 25.78 -19.81
N ASP A 439 -3.18 25.28 -19.84
CA ASP A 439 -1.95 26.08 -19.82
C ASP A 439 -1.06 25.85 -21.06
N LEU A 440 -1.65 25.34 -22.14
CA LEU A 440 -0.97 25.28 -23.42
C LEU A 440 -1.05 26.65 -24.09
N LEU A 441 0.12 27.21 -24.43
CA LEU A 441 0.21 28.30 -25.39
C LEU A 441 -0.54 27.91 -26.68
N GLY A 442 -1.07 28.88 -27.41
CA GLY A 442 -1.82 28.66 -28.66
C GLY A 442 -0.98 28.12 -29.84
N GLU A 443 0.12 27.44 -29.58
CA GLU A 443 0.95 26.72 -30.53
C GLU A 443 1.19 25.30 -29.98
N ILE A 444 0.74 24.27 -30.70
CA ILE A 444 0.85 22.87 -30.27
C ILE A 444 1.80 22.03 -31.15
N GLY A 445 2.48 22.64 -32.12
CA GLY A 445 3.48 21.96 -32.92
C GLY A 445 4.64 21.43 -32.07
N GLY A 446 5.08 20.21 -32.37
CA GLY A 446 6.14 19.50 -31.65
C GLY A 446 5.68 18.80 -30.37
N MET A 447 4.41 18.92 -30.00
CA MET A 447 3.85 18.24 -28.82
C MET A 447 3.52 16.77 -29.08
N THR A 448 3.51 15.97 -28.01
CA THR A 448 2.85 14.66 -27.97
C THR A 448 1.71 14.72 -26.95
N LEU A 449 0.48 14.47 -27.39
CA LEU A 449 -0.75 14.66 -26.63
C LEU A 449 -1.43 13.32 -26.35
N ALA A 450 -1.60 13.01 -25.07
CA ALA A 450 -2.38 11.86 -24.61
C ALA A 450 -3.89 12.09 -24.78
N PRO A 451 -4.76 11.07 -24.68
CA PRO A 451 -6.20 11.26 -24.63
C PRO A 451 -6.59 12.30 -23.58
N GLY A 452 -7.45 13.26 -23.93
CA GLY A 452 -7.65 14.44 -23.08
C GLY A 452 -8.64 15.45 -23.63
N LEU A 453 -9.12 16.32 -22.73
CA LEU A 453 -9.88 17.53 -23.06
C LEU A 453 -8.89 18.71 -23.00
N TYR A 454 -8.75 19.38 -24.13
CA TYR A 454 -7.85 20.51 -24.33
C TYR A 454 -8.70 21.72 -24.69
N SER A 455 -8.44 22.87 -24.07
CA SER A 455 -9.31 24.05 -24.22
C SER A 455 -8.48 25.33 -24.34
N TRP A 456 -8.81 26.17 -25.32
CA TRP A 456 -8.18 27.45 -25.57
C TRP A 456 -9.22 28.54 -25.80
N ALA A 457 -9.17 29.59 -24.97
CA ALA A 457 -9.91 30.83 -25.18
C ALA A 457 -9.35 31.71 -26.33
N SER A 458 -8.38 31.20 -27.10
CA SER A 458 -7.67 31.91 -28.17
C SER A 458 -7.53 31.03 -29.41
N ALA A 459 -6.86 31.53 -30.47
CA ALA A 459 -6.54 30.73 -31.64
C ALA A 459 -5.42 29.72 -31.33
N VAL A 460 -5.42 28.61 -32.07
CA VAL A 460 -4.39 27.57 -32.00
C VAL A 460 -3.70 27.43 -33.35
N SER A 461 -2.38 27.29 -33.32
CA SER A 461 -1.56 26.97 -34.48
C SER A 461 -0.79 25.66 -34.32
N ILE A 462 -0.50 25.03 -35.46
CA ILE A 462 0.31 23.82 -35.60
C ILE A 462 1.40 24.15 -36.63
N THR A 463 2.55 24.64 -36.17
CA THR A 463 3.66 25.07 -37.05
C THR A 463 4.62 23.95 -37.42
N THR A 464 4.66 22.90 -36.63
CA THR A 464 5.37 21.63 -36.88
C THR A 464 4.48 20.46 -36.44
N ASP A 465 4.86 19.24 -36.79
CA ASP A 465 4.07 18.04 -36.52
C ASP A 465 3.66 17.90 -35.05
N VAL A 466 2.42 17.44 -34.80
CA VAL A 466 1.89 17.13 -33.47
C VAL A 466 1.48 15.67 -33.43
N ILE A 467 1.83 14.97 -32.36
CA ILE A 467 1.56 13.53 -32.20
C ILE A 467 0.41 13.34 -31.22
N LEU A 468 -0.63 12.59 -31.62
CA LEU A 468 -1.66 12.09 -30.72
C LEU A 468 -1.31 10.63 -30.39
N ASN A 469 -1.03 10.34 -29.12
CA ASN A 469 -0.53 9.03 -28.69
C ASN A 469 -1.47 8.40 -27.65
N GLY A 470 -2.08 7.26 -27.98
CA GLY A 470 -2.98 6.57 -27.06
C GLY A 470 -3.49 5.22 -27.58
N PRO A 471 -4.34 4.55 -26.80
CA PRO A 471 -5.01 3.32 -27.21
C PRO A 471 -6.13 3.61 -28.22
N ALA A 472 -6.69 2.54 -28.82
CA ALA A 472 -7.76 2.67 -29.83
C ALA A 472 -9.04 3.31 -29.29
N ASN A 473 -9.33 3.16 -28.00
CA ASN A 473 -10.43 3.82 -27.29
C ASN A 473 -10.03 5.15 -26.64
N GLY A 474 -8.82 5.66 -26.89
CA GLY A 474 -8.41 7.00 -26.44
C GLY A 474 -9.19 8.06 -27.20
N VAL A 475 -9.67 9.10 -26.50
CA VAL A 475 -10.45 10.19 -27.08
C VAL A 475 -9.74 11.52 -26.85
N TRP A 476 -9.69 12.35 -27.89
CA TRP A 476 -9.17 13.72 -27.85
C TRP A 476 -10.30 14.69 -28.20
N ILE A 477 -10.52 15.70 -27.36
CA ILE A 477 -11.44 16.80 -27.65
C ILE A 477 -10.66 18.11 -27.52
N PHE A 478 -10.53 18.83 -28.63
CA PHE A 478 -9.91 20.14 -28.70
C PHE A 478 -11.01 21.21 -28.82
N GLN A 479 -11.15 22.06 -27.82
CA GLN A 479 -12.07 23.20 -27.78
C GLN A 479 -11.30 24.49 -28.07
N ILE A 480 -11.61 25.18 -29.17
CA ILE A 480 -10.85 26.34 -29.62
C ILE A 480 -11.82 27.50 -29.87
N THR A 481 -11.81 28.53 -29.01
CA THR A 481 -12.61 29.76 -29.18
C THR A 481 -12.11 30.63 -30.34
N GLY A 482 -10.83 30.51 -30.71
CA GLY A 482 -10.28 31.16 -31.90
C GLY A 482 -10.41 30.32 -33.18
N SER A 483 -9.51 30.58 -34.14
CA SER A 483 -9.31 29.72 -35.31
C SER A 483 -8.26 28.64 -35.05
N LEU A 484 -8.29 27.57 -35.83
CA LEU A 484 -7.22 26.57 -35.94
C LEU A 484 -6.43 26.81 -37.24
N THR A 485 -5.11 26.95 -37.15
CA THR A 485 -4.23 27.15 -38.33
C THR A 485 -3.08 26.14 -38.34
N GLU A 486 -3.13 25.20 -39.27
CA GLU A 486 -2.05 24.24 -39.52
C GLU A 486 -1.14 24.76 -40.63
N ALA A 487 0.17 24.80 -40.38
CA ALA A 487 1.14 25.32 -41.33
C ALA A 487 1.35 24.36 -42.51
N ALA A 488 1.89 24.87 -43.62
CA ALA A 488 2.17 24.05 -44.78
C ALA A 488 3.18 22.93 -44.44
N ASN A 489 2.85 21.70 -44.82
CA ASN A 489 3.59 20.46 -44.54
C ASN A 489 3.69 20.06 -43.05
N ALA A 490 3.03 20.73 -42.11
CA ALA A 490 2.86 20.20 -40.75
C ALA A 490 1.89 19.00 -40.79
N GLN A 491 2.01 18.05 -39.87
CA GLN A 491 1.15 16.85 -39.81
C GLN A 491 0.63 16.60 -38.38
N VAL A 492 -0.65 16.27 -38.25
CA VAL A 492 -1.21 15.59 -37.07
C VAL A 492 -1.00 14.08 -37.26
N LEU A 493 -0.27 13.44 -36.34
CA LEU A 493 0.14 12.03 -36.46
C LEU A 493 -0.49 11.18 -35.34
N LEU A 494 -1.17 10.09 -35.70
CA LEU A 494 -1.67 9.11 -34.74
C LEU A 494 -0.60 8.06 -34.41
N THR A 495 -0.45 7.74 -33.13
CA THR A 495 0.52 6.74 -32.64
C THR A 495 -0.07 5.87 -31.52
N GLY A 496 0.63 4.77 -31.21
CA GLY A 496 0.10 3.72 -30.33
C GLY A 496 -0.92 2.88 -31.08
N ALA A 497 -2.20 3.10 -30.79
CA ALA A 497 -3.33 2.52 -31.51
C ALA A 497 -4.46 3.54 -31.75
N ALA A 498 -4.20 4.84 -31.58
CA ALA A 498 -5.18 5.91 -31.71
C ALA A 498 -5.92 5.89 -33.07
N LEU A 499 -7.22 6.22 -33.06
CA LEU A 499 -8.09 6.20 -34.24
C LEU A 499 -8.66 7.61 -34.51
N PRO A 500 -8.77 8.06 -35.77
CA PRO A 500 -9.22 9.42 -36.09
C PRO A 500 -10.67 9.68 -35.69
N GLU A 501 -11.53 8.66 -35.72
CA GLU A 501 -12.92 8.77 -35.28
C GLU A 501 -13.08 9.15 -33.80
N ASN A 502 -12.04 9.00 -32.98
CA ASN A 502 -12.01 9.40 -31.58
C ASN A 502 -11.30 10.75 -31.34
N VAL A 503 -10.94 11.47 -32.40
CA VAL A 503 -10.31 12.80 -32.32
C VAL A 503 -11.32 13.85 -32.79
N PHE A 504 -11.60 14.86 -31.95
CA PHE A 504 -12.61 15.89 -32.21
C PHE A 504 -12.02 17.30 -32.09
N TRP A 505 -12.04 18.06 -33.19
CA TRP A 505 -11.60 19.45 -33.25
C TRP A 505 -12.82 20.39 -33.29
N GLN A 506 -13.27 20.88 -32.14
CA GLN A 506 -14.29 21.91 -32.07
C GLN A 506 -13.64 23.30 -32.13
N VAL A 507 -13.92 24.04 -33.19
CA VAL A 507 -13.32 25.35 -33.46
C VAL A 507 -14.42 26.37 -33.68
N GLU A 508 -14.47 27.44 -32.90
CA GLU A 508 -15.49 28.49 -33.02
C GLU A 508 -15.21 29.41 -34.23
N GLY A 509 -13.94 29.71 -34.47
CA GLY A 509 -13.47 30.40 -35.65
C GLY A 509 -13.47 29.53 -36.91
N GLY A 510 -12.49 29.78 -37.78
CA GLY A 510 -12.27 28.99 -39.00
C GLY A 510 -11.12 28.00 -38.83
N VAL A 511 -11.11 26.97 -39.67
CA VAL A 511 -9.99 26.02 -39.77
C VAL A 511 -9.27 26.25 -41.10
N LEU A 512 -7.96 26.44 -41.05
CA LEU A 512 -7.10 26.59 -42.23
C LEU A 512 -5.97 25.57 -42.17
N LEU A 513 -5.92 24.67 -43.16
CA LEU A 513 -4.79 23.76 -43.36
C LEU A 513 -3.93 24.29 -44.50
N GLY A 514 -2.63 24.47 -44.25
CA GLY A 514 -1.66 24.90 -45.24
C GLY A 514 -1.45 23.88 -46.37
N ALA A 515 -0.69 24.25 -47.40
CA ALA A 515 -0.37 23.33 -48.49
C ALA A 515 0.34 22.07 -47.97
N ASN A 516 -0.06 20.89 -48.45
CA ASN A 516 0.40 19.56 -47.99
C ASN A 516 0.26 19.28 -46.49
N ALA A 517 -0.52 20.06 -45.73
CA ALA A 517 -0.84 19.77 -44.33
C ALA A 517 -1.66 18.47 -44.19
N HIS A 518 -1.68 17.86 -43.00
CA HIS A 518 -2.43 16.62 -42.77
C HIS A 518 -3.10 16.60 -41.39
N ILE A 519 -4.42 16.61 -41.36
CA ILE A 519 -5.20 16.51 -40.12
C ILE A 519 -5.83 15.13 -39.92
N GLU A 520 -5.74 14.62 -38.70
CA GLU A 520 -6.43 13.41 -38.25
C GLU A 520 -7.61 13.83 -37.35
N GLY A 521 -8.82 13.40 -37.69
CA GLY A 521 -10.01 13.55 -36.85
C GLY A 521 -11.23 14.26 -37.42
N VAL A 522 -12.27 14.35 -36.59
CA VAL A 522 -13.54 15.00 -36.88
C VAL A 522 -13.43 16.50 -36.57
N VAL A 523 -13.52 17.33 -37.60
CA VAL A 523 -13.46 18.79 -37.50
C VAL A 523 -14.88 19.37 -37.45
N LEU A 524 -15.22 19.99 -36.33
CA LEU A 524 -16.49 20.67 -36.02
C LEU A 524 -16.25 22.20 -36.05
N SER A 525 -16.31 22.80 -37.24
CA SER A 525 -16.03 24.23 -37.44
C SER A 525 -17.28 25.10 -37.31
N GLY A 526 -17.17 26.14 -36.47
CA GLY A 526 -18.16 27.18 -36.25
C GLY A 526 -18.28 28.15 -37.42
N THR A 527 -17.30 28.15 -38.33
CA THR A 527 -17.37 28.84 -39.62
C THR A 527 -16.94 27.91 -40.77
N SER A 528 -15.86 28.23 -41.48
CA SER A 528 -15.36 27.50 -42.65
C SER A 528 -14.22 26.55 -42.31
N ILE A 529 -13.98 25.60 -43.21
CA ILE A 529 -12.79 24.74 -43.24
C ILE A 529 -12.14 24.94 -44.62
N ALA A 530 -10.86 25.30 -44.65
CA ALA A 530 -10.10 25.55 -45.86
C ALA A 530 -8.85 24.66 -45.93
N LEU A 531 -8.78 23.83 -46.96
CA LEU A 531 -7.66 22.94 -47.25
C LEU A 531 -6.86 23.52 -48.42
N GLY A 532 -5.61 23.90 -48.15
CA GLY A 532 -4.67 24.37 -49.17
C GLY A 532 -4.25 23.28 -50.15
N ALA A 533 -3.48 23.70 -51.17
CA ALA A 533 -2.95 22.85 -52.22
C ALA A 533 -2.33 21.54 -51.67
N GLY A 534 -2.92 20.38 -52.03
CA GLY A 534 -2.42 19.06 -51.64
C GLY A 534 -2.60 18.69 -50.16
N ALA A 535 -3.28 19.52 -49.35
CA ALA A 535 -3.59 19.18 -47.96
C ALA A 535 -4.50 17.95 -47.87
N SER A 536 -4.49 17.26 -46.73
CA SER A 536 -5.26 16.04 -46.56
C SER A 536 -5.89 15.90 -45.17
N ALA A 537 -6.93 15.08 -45.09
CA ALA A 537 -7.64 14.79 -43.84
C ALA A 537 -8.11 13.33 -43.79
N ASN A 538 -7.78 12.64 -42.71
CA ASN A 538 -8.35 11.34 -42.34
C ASN A 538 -9.38 11.60 -41.23
N GLY A 539 -10.67 11.66 -41.58
CA GLY A 539 -11.65 12.25 -40.67
C GLY A 539 -12.94 12.70 -41.32
N ARG A 540 -13.59 13.69 -40.72
CA ARG A 540 -14.85 14.28 -41.21
C ARG A 540 -14.77 15.80 -41.10
N LEU A 541 -15.20 16.52 -42.12
CA LEU A 541 -15.16 17.99 -42.18
C LEU A 541 -16.57 18.56 -42.10
N LEU A 542 -16.97 18.99 -40.91
CA LEU A 542 -18.32 19.44 -40.57
C LEU A 542 -18.31 20.95 -40.29
N ALA A 543 -18.81 21.76 -41.22
CA ALA A 543 -18.67 23.22 -41.22
C ALA A 543 -20.03 23.95 -41.18
N LYS A 544 -20.17 24.93 -40.29
CA LYS A 544 -21.34 25.83 -40.24
C LYS A 544 -21.38 26.85 -41.38
N THR A 545 -20.31 27.00 -42.16
CA THR A 545 -20.35 27.70 -43.45
C THR A 545 -19.85 26.80 -44.58
N ALA A 546 -18.61 27.00 -45.04
CA ALA A 546 -18.09 26.39 -46.26
C ALA A 546 -16.94 25.43 -46.02
N VAL A 547 -16.85 24.37 -46.83
CA VAL A 547 -15.63 23.56 -46.97
C VAL A 547 -15.00 23.86 -48.33
N THR A 548 -13.73 24.27 -48.33
CA THR A 548 -12.98 24.62 -49.54
C THR A 548 -11.72 23.77 -49.65
N MET A 549 -11.44 23.25 -50.84
CA MET A 549 -10.36 22.32 -51.13
C MET A 549 -9.62 22.73 -52.40
N ASP A 550 -8.30 22.63 -52.37
CA ASP A 550 -7.40 22.80 -53.51
C ASP A 550 -6.51 21.56 -53.64
N THR A 551 -6.74 20.73 -54.64
CA THR A 551 -6.07 19.43 -54.88
C THR A 551 -6.01 18.51 -53.65
N SER A 552 -6.93 18.70 -52.70
CA SER A 552 -6.89 18.09 -51.37
C SER A 552 -7.47 16.67 -51.35
N THR A 553 -7.05 15.85 -50.38
CA THR A 553 -7.60 14.49 -50.17
C THR A 553 -8.34 14.37 -48.84
N VAL A 554 -9.60 13.93 -48.85
CA VAL A 554 -10.39 13.75 -47.62
C VAL A 554 -10.93 12.32 -47.57
N THR A 555 -10.60 11.58 -46.51
CA THR A 555 -10.93 10.15 -46.35
C THR A 555 -11.73 9.93 -45.08
N GLN A 556 -12.91 9.31 -45.19
CA GLN A 556 -13.70 8.91 -44.04
C GLN A 556 -12.96 7.84 -43.19
N PRO A 557 -13.02 7.91 -41.84
CA PRO A 557 -12.52 6.86 -40.97
C PRO A 557 -13.12 5.48 -41.28
N LEU A 558 -12.32 4.44 -41.06
CA LEU A 558 -12.75 3.06 -41.14
C LEU A 558 -13.49 2.69 -39.84
N ASN A 559 -14.82 2.65 -39.91
CA ASN A 559 -15.70 2.13 -38.85
C ASN A 559 -15.43 0.64 -38.54
#